data_AF-A0A101VP94-F1
#
_entry.id   AF-A0A101VP94-F1
#
_cell.length_a   1.000
_cell.length_b   1.000
_cell.length_c   1.000
_cell.angle_alpha   90.00
_cell.angle_beta   90.00
_cell.angle_gamma   90.00
#
_symmetry.space_group_name_H-M   'P 1'
#
loop_
_entity.id
_entity.type
_entity.pdbx_description
1 polymer ?
#
loop_
_entity_poly.entity_id
_entity_poly.type
_entity_poly.pdbx_seq_one_letter_code
_entity_poly.pdbx_strand_id
1 'polypeptide(L)'
;MEKEINLLQFNELIDKNNSAFLCGNGFSINFDSDFGNVFNRLYDSHKEVIYNSKYEIKSNKLFTQKCKENYLNVIEYLHHISESKFYKIFDDAVIFAESIRNNKKLIEELWEKKKLNMLVFGFSQVDILTSICDVGRTEGTRYVNIEHWTILVYFYFRIKEINPEYYNFPKNNSFISVVKRGGKSKIILMKDIHEDVIFNGFTIYLRMLFSTAIFANGKALDFSKLNRLCNLELPRIKLFLEKFKALISLNYDHIIENIVDQKVEHLHGQYKKEIIEYVYNQSFSLRYYDGYVSFSDILIGDYFVFKSFLPVVNNHSRNSVNKKVPHFSDKLDSLIRDNKINTIVLFGLNIDNDYHVLRNIMLGLFSANVVNPRIIYCYYRSTERIQFEKQHTAVITFSKEASTYAENIELCFIKTQDILKDYFEKKKN
;
A
#
# COMPACT_ATOMS: atom_id res chain seq x y z
N MET A 1 21.89 14.16 13.56
CA MET A 1 22.91 13.37 14.31
C MET A 1 22.37 11.96 14.42
N GLU A 2 23.03 10.99 13.79
CA GLU A 2 22.56 9.60 13.69
C GLU A 2 23.17 8.76 14.81
N LYS A 3 22.36 7.88 15.42
CA LYS A 3 22.80 7.10 16.58
C LYS A 3 22.24 5.68 16.55
N GLU A 4 23.12 4.69 16.56
CA GLU A 4 22.73 3.31 16.90
C GLU A 4 22.44 3.23 18.41
N ILE A 5 21.31 2.66 18.79
CA ILE A 5 20.89 2.50 20.18
C ILE A 5 20.66 1.03 20.52
N ASN A 6 20.94 0.67 21.77
CA ASN A 6 20.61 -0.65 22.30
C ASN A 6 19.20 -0.67 22.92
N LEU A 7 18.74 -1.86 23.32
CA LEU A 7 17.41 -2.05 23.89
C LEU A 7 17.16 -1.22 25.17
N LEU A 8 18.17 -1.07 26.04
CA LEU A 8 18.04 -0.29 27.27
C LEU A 8 17.83 1.20 26.95
N GLN A 9 18.63 1.75 26.03
CA GLN A 9 18.49 3.12 25.54
C GLN A 9 17.15 3.32 24.83
N PHE A 10 16.70 2.35 24.03
CA PHE A 10 15.40 2.38 23.38
C PHE A 10 14.25 2.47 24.39
N ASN A 11 14.28 1.64 25.44
CA ASN A 11 13.29 1.67 26.50
C ASN A 11 13.27 3.01 27.23
N GLU A 12 14.44 3.55 27.59
CA GLU A 12 14.51 4.88 28.20
C GLU A 12 13.93 5.98 27.29
N LEU A 13 14.19 5.89 25.98
CA LEU A 13 13.68 6.87 25.02
C LEU A 13 12.16 6.80 24.91
N ILE A 14 11.56 5.61 24.81
CA ILE A 14 10.10 5.50 24.70
C ILE A 14 9.41 5.88 26.01
N ASP A 15 9.99 5.55 27.17
CA ASP A 15 9.38 5.80 28.49
C ASP A 15 9.45 7.28 28.89
N LYS A 16 10.50 8.01 28.50
CA LYS A 16 10.68 9.45 28.81
C LYS A 16 9.96 10.40 27.84
N ASN A 17 9.40 9.88 26.74
CA ASN A 17 8.86 10.69 25.66
C ASN A 17 7.42 10.31 25.31
N ASN A 18 6.68 11.24 24.72
CA ASN A 18 5.39 10.93 24.12
C ASN A 18 5.64 10.24 22.78
N SER A 19 5.65 8.91 22.82
CA SER A 19 6.04 8.09 21.69
C SER A 19 4.84 7.53 20.93
N ALA A 20 4.89 7.55 19.60
CA ALA A 20 3.96 6.81 18.75
C ALA A 20 4.65 5.57 18.17
N PHE A 21 3.93 4.45 18.11
CA PHE A 21 4.37 3.25 17.41
C PHE A 21 3.67 3.17 16.08
N LEU A 22 4.44 3.13 14.99
CA LEU A 22 3.94 2.98 13.63
C LEU A 22 4.48 1.70 13.03
N CYS A 23 3.59 0.77 12.69
CA CYS A 23 3.96 -0.50 12.11
C CYS A 23 3.63 -0.61 10.62
N GLY A 24 4.49 -1.32 9.90
CA GLY A 24 4.26 -1.83 8.55
C GLY A 24 4.16 -3.34 8.51
N ASN A 25 4.21 -3.93 7.31
CA ASN A 25 4.02 -5.37 7.09
C ASN A 25 4.96 -6.24 7.93
N GLY A 26 6.17 -5.75 8.23
CA GLY A 26 7.16 -6.44 9.05
C GLY A 26 6.71 -6.71 10.49
N PHE A 27 5.62 -6.09 10.97
CA PHE A 27 4.97 -6.47 12.23
C PHE A 27 4.10 -7.73 12.08
N SER A 28 3.17 -7.74 11.12
CA SER A 28 2.18 -8.82 10.94
C SER A 28 2.83 -10.17 10.59
N ILE A 29 3.96 -10.17 9.89
CA ILE A 29 4.73 -11.40 9.58
C ILE A 29 5.17 -12.18 10.82
N ASN A 30 5.28 -11.53 11.99
CA ASN A 30 5.67 -12.21 13.23
C ASN A 30 4.54 -13.09 13.77
N PHE A 31 3.29 -12.82 13.37
CA PHE A 31 2.10 -13.54 13.83
C PHE A 31 1.64 -14.60 12.83
N ASP A 32 1.86 -14.39 11.53
CA ASP A 32 1.59 -15.39 10.51
C ASP A 32 2.54 -15.29 9.31
N SER A 33 2.99 -16.44 8.82
CA SER A 33 3.79 -16.53 7.60
C SER A 33 3.08 -15.95 6.38
N ASP A 34 1.75 -15.89 6.42
CA ASP A 34 0.95 -15.53 5.27
C ASP A 34 1.10 -14.06 4.83
N PHE A 35 1.43 -13.19 5.78
CA PHE A 35 1.70 -11.79 5.51
C PHE A 35 3.09 -11.56 4.88
N GLY A 36 3.96 -12.58 4.83
CA GLY A 36 5.32 -12.45 4.31
C GLY A 36 5.41 -12.45 2.78
N ASN A 37 4.55 -13.21 2.10
CA ASN A 37 4.48 -13.19 0.64
C ASN A 37 3.04 -13.40 0.16
N VAL A 38 2.39 -12.30 -0.23
CA VAL A 38 1.03 -12.27 -0.75
C VAL A 38 0.91 -13.01 -2.09
N PHE A 39 2.00 -13.10 -2.87
CA PHE A 39 1.98 -13.76 -4.18
C PHE A 39 1.69 -15.26 -4.10
N ASN A 40 2.11 -15.92 -3.02
CA ASN A 40 1.99 -17.37 -2.85
C ASN A 40 0.53 -17.88 -2.80
N ARG A 41 -0.43 -16.99 -2.55
CA ARG A 41 -1.85 -17.31 -2.40
C ARG A 41 -2.74 -16.65 -3.45
N LEU A 42 -2.15 -16.01 -4.48
CA LEU A 42 -2.94 -15.22 -5.42
C LEU A 42 -3.93 -16.07 -6.20
N TYR A 43 -3.60 -17.30 -6.58
CA TYR A 43 -4.54 -18.13 -7.31
C TYR A 43 -5.73 -18.59 -6.44
N ASP A 44 -5.51 -18.87 -5.16
CA ASP A 44 -6.60 -19.12 -4.21
C ASP A 44 -7.46 -17.87 -4.00
N SER A 45 -6.81 -16.72 -3.88
CA SER A 45 -7.50 -15.43 -3.77
C SER A 45 -8.28 -15.08 -5.03
N HIS A 46 -7.77 -15.45 -6.22
CA HIS A 46 -8.47 -15.33 -7.49
C HIS A 46 -9.78 -16.13 -7.47
N LYS A 47 -9.74 -17.39 -7.02
CA LYS A 47 -10.95 -18.21 -6.87
C LYS A 47 -11.95 -17.53 -5.93
N GLU A 48 -11.50 -17.03 -4.79
CA GLU A 48 -12.35 -16.27 -3.86
C GLU A 48 -12.96 -15.01 -4.50
N VAL A 49 -12.19 -14.27 -5.31
CA VAL A 49 -12.72 -13.11 -6.05
C VAL A 49 -13.80 -13.54 -7.04
N ILE A 50 -13.59 -14.61 -7.79
CA ILE A 50 -14.55 -15.08 -8.79
C ILE A 50 -15.86 -15.54 -8.16
N TYR A 51 -15.81 -16.26 -7.04
CA TYR A 51 -16.99 -16.94 -6.48
C TYR A 51 -17.64 -16.22 -5.30
N ASN A 52 -16.87 -15.49 -4.50
CA ASN A 52 -17.32 -14.98 -3.21
C ASN A 52 -17.26 -13.46 -3.07
N SER A 53 -16.67 -12.74 -4.05
CA SER A 53 -16.62 -11.29 -3.98
C SER A 53 -17.89 -10.60 -4.45
N LYS A 54 -18.10 -9.38 -3.96
CA LYS A 54 -19.22 -8.53 -4.33
C LYS A 54 -18.72 -7.13 -4.66
N TYR A 55 -18.97 -6.70 -5.90
CA TYR A 55 -18.70 -5.36 -6.39
C TYR A 55 -20.01 -4.60 -6.57
N GLU A 56 -20.25 -3.62 -5.72
CA GLU A 56 -21.44 -2.77 -5.78
C GLU A 56 -21.11 -1.36 -6.23
N ILE A 57 -22.03 -0.74 -6.96
CA ILE A 57 -21.92 0.64 -7.41
C ILE A 57 -23.19 1.38 -7.05
N LYS A 58 -23.04 2.54 -6.42
CA LYS A 58 -24.14 3.43 -6.08
C LYS A 58 -23.92 4.81 -6.68
N SER A 59 -24.31 4.94 -7.95
CA SER A 59 -24.16 6.15 -8.76
C SER A 59 -25.26 6.22 -9.83
N ASN A 60 -25.16 7.21 -10.72
CA ASN A 60 -26.05 7.35 -11.87
C ASN A 60 -25.91 6.15 -12.86
N LYS A 61 -26.86 6.03 -13.79
CA LYS A 61 -26.94 4.90 -14.74
C LYS A 61 -25.66 4.73 -15.57
N LEU A 62 -25.10 5.82 -16.10
CA LEU A 62 -23.91 5.77 -16.97
C LEU A 62 -22.68 5.30 -16.19
N PHE A 63 -22.47 5.85 -14.99
CA PHE A 63 -21.37 5.45 -14.11
C PHE A 63 -21.48 3.96 -13.75
N THR A 64 -22.66 3.55 -13.29
CA THR A 64 -22.94 2.15 -12.92
C THR A 64 -22.72 1.21 -14.11
N GLN A 65 -23.19 1.59 -15.30
CA GLN A 65 -23.03 0.78 -16.51
C GLN A 65 -21.55 0.65 -16.90
N LYS A 66 -20.77 1.73 -16.91
CA LYS A 66 -19.33 1.70 -17.24
C LYS A 66 -18.58 0.74 -16.31
N CYS A 67 -18.76 0.91 -15.00
CA CYS A 67 -18.14 0.08 -13.97
C CYS A 67 -18.49 -1.42 -14.14
N LYS A 68 -19.78 -1.74 -14.27
CA LYS A 68 -20.24 -3.13 -14.39
C LYS A 68 -19.75 -3.78 -15.67
N GLU A 69 -19.92 -3.12 -16.82
CA GLU A 69 -19.46 -3.66 -18.11
C GLU A 69 -17.96 -3.97 -18.05
N ASN A 70 -17.15 -3.02 -17.63
CA ASN A 70 -15.70 -3.19 -17.58
C ASN A 70 -15.30 -4.35 -16.65
N TYR A 71 -15.83 -4.40 -15.43
CA TYR A 71 -15.50 -5.45 -14.46
C TYR A 71 -15.99 -6.83 -14.89
N LEU A 72 -17.25 -6.97 -15.32
CA LEU A 72 -17.84 -8.25 -15.71
C LEU A 72 -17.09 -8.89 -16.89
N ASN A 73 -16.63 -8.10 -17.87
CA ASN A 73 -15.86 -8.64 -18.99
C ASN A 73 -14.50 -9.24 -18.57
N VAL A 74 -13.92 -8.75 -17.46
CA VAL A 74 -12.69 -9.33 -16.90
C VAL A 74 -13.02 -10.58 -16.10
N ILE A 75 -14.05 -10.54 -15.26
CA ILE A 75 -14.49 -11.71 -14.48
C ILE A 75 -14.87 -12.87 -15.39
N GLU A 76 -15.65 -12.64 -16.44
CA GLU A 76 -16.01 -13.66 -17.44
C GLU A 76 -14.78 -14.28 -18.11
N TYR A 77 -13.77 -13.46 -18.43
CA TYR A 77 -12.55 -13.95 -19.05
C TYR A 77 -11.67 -14.78 -18.09
N LEU A 78 -11.63 -14.40 -16.81
CA LEU A 78 -10.81 -15.04 -15.81
C LEU A 78 -11.52 -16.22 -15.11
N HIS A 79 -12.84 -16.37 -15.25
CA HIS A 79 -13.65 -17.33 -14.49
C HIS A 79 -13.12 -18.78 -14.53
N HIS A 80 -12.63 -19.22 -15.68
CA HIS A 80 -12.12 -20.58 -15.90
C HIS A 80 -10.62 -20.62 -16.23
N ILE A 81 -9.86 -19.58 -15.85
CA ILE A 81 -8.43 -19.56 -16.11
C ILE A 81 -7.71 -20.63 -15.28
N SER A 82 -6.78 -21.37 -15.88
CA SER A 82 -5.92 -22.29 -15.12
C SER A 82 -4.88 -21.52 -14.32
N GLU A 83 -4.39 -22.11 -13.23
CA GLU A 83 -3.34 -21.51 -12.39
C GLU A 83 -2.11 -21.06 -13.18
N SER A 84 -1.63 -21.91 -14.08
CA SER A 84 -0.50 -21.59 -14.96
C SER A 84 -0.77 -20.39 -15.87
N LYS A 85 -1.98 -20.27 -16.43
CA LYS A 85 -2.38 -19.13 -17.27
C LYS A 85 -2.60 -17.88 -16.44
N PHE A 86 -3.04 -18.03 -15.19
CA PHE A 86 -3.20 -16.92 -14.26
C PHE A 86 -1.85 -16.30 -13.90
N TYR A 87 -0.88 -17.09 -13.47
CA TYR A 87 0.46 -16.56 -13.18
C TYR A 87 1.17 -16.02 -14.42
N LYS A 88 0.91 -16.60 -15.60
CA LYS A 88 1.39 -16.07 -16.87
C LYS A 88 0.96 -14.62 -17.12
N ILE A 89 -0.17 -14.15 -16.56
CA ILE A 89 -0.57 -12.73 -16.64
C ILE A 89 0.50 -11.83 -16.03
N PHE A 90 1.10 -12.21 -14.90
CA PHE A 90 2.14 -11.44 -14.24
C PHE A 90 3.50 -11.59 -14.91
N ASP A 91 3.82 -12.76 -15.45
CA ASP A 91 5.02 -12.97 -16.26
C ASP A 91 4.99 -12.10 -17.54
N ASP A 92 3.85 -12.10 -18.23
CA ASP A 92 3.61 -11.25 -19.40
C ASP A 92 3.59 -9.76 -19.01
N ALA A 93 3.19 -9.41 -17.79
CA ALA A 93 3.25 -8.04 -17.29
C ALA A 93 4.70 -7.54 -17.19
N VAL A 94 5.63 -8.38 -16.73
CA VAL A 94 7.07 -8.04 -16.71
C VAL A 94 7.61 -7.88 -18.13
N ILE A 95 7.26 -8.77 -19.06
CA ILE A 95 7.63 -8.62 -20.49
C ILE A 95 7.12 -7.29 -21.05
N PHE A 96 5.88 -6.91 -20.71
CA PHE A 96 5.33 -5.61 -21.10
C PHE A 96 6.12 -4.46 -20.48
N ALA A 97 6.40 -4.50 -19.18
CA ALA A 97 7.20 -3.49 -18.51
C ALA A 97 8.59 -3.32 -19.15
N GLU A 98 9.29 -4.42 -19.43
CA GLU A 98 10.61 -4.40 -20.07
C GLU A 98 10.56 -3.82 -21.48
N SER A 99 9.52 -4.13 -22.26
CA SER A 99 9.34 -3.55 -23.59
C SER A 99 9.24 -2.03 -23.56
N ILE A 100 8.63 -1.47 -22.51
CA ILE A 100 8.52 -0.02 -22.32
C ILE A 100 9.89 0.53 -21.90
N ARG A 101 10.49 -0.06 -20.85
CA ARG A 101 11.76 0.40 -20.29
C ARG A 101 12.89 0.41 -21.32
N ASN A 102 12.95 -0.62 -22.16
CA ASN A 102 14.01 -0.77 -23.16
C ASN A 102 13.84 0.16 -24.37
N ASN A 103 12.66 0.79 -24.53
CA ASN A 103 12.41 1.75 -25.60
C ASN A 103 12.63 3.19 -25.09
N LYS A 104 13.87 3.66 -25.15
CA LYS A 104 14.24 5.01 -24.69
C LYS A 104 13.42 6.11 -25.37
N LYS A 105 13.22 6.00 -26.68
CA LYS A 105 12.44 6.95 -27.47
C LYS A 105 11.00 7.07 -26.95
N LEU A 106 10.38 5.96 -26.57
CA LEU A 106 9.04 5.96 -25.97
C LEU A 106 9.01 6.71 -24.62
N ILE A 107 9.98 6.45 -23.75
CA ILE A 107 10.08 7.12 -22.46
C ILE A 107 10.31 8.63 -22.63
N GLU A 108 11.21 9.02 -23.54
CA GLU A 108 11.48 10.42 -23.88
C GLU A 108 10.20 11.11 -24.39
N GLU A 109 9.49 10.50 -25.34
CA GLU A 109 8.25 11.08 -25.86
C GLU A 109 7.16 11.20 -24.78
N LEU A 110 7.06 10.23 -23.86
CA LEU A 110 6.13 10.29 -22.73
C LEU A 110 6.44 11.46 -21.78
N TRP A 111 7.72 11.76 -21.56
CA TRP A 111 8.15 12.94 -20.80
C TRP A 111 7.86 14.24 -21.54
N GLU A 112 8.26 14.35 -22.82
CA GLU A 112 8.05 15.53 -23.66
C GLU A 112 6.56 15.89 -23.76
N LYS A 113 5.70 14.89 -23.93
CA LYS A 113 4.25 15.06 -23.98
C LYS A 113 3.59 15.23 -22.61
N LYS A 114 4.36 15.36 -21.53
CA LYS A 114 3.89 15.52 -20.14
C LYS A 114 2.89 14.42 -19.72
N LYS A 115 3.14 13.19 -20.16
CA LYS A 115 2.33 12.00 -19.85
C LYS A 115 2.88 11.24 -18.64
N LEU A 116 4.02 11.64 -18.11
CA LEU A 116 4.59 11.15 -16.86
C LEU A 116 4.63 12.28 -15.85
N ASN A 117 4.56 11.92 -14.58
CA ASN A 117 4.65 12.85 -13.46
C ASN A 117 5.90 12.50 -12.66
N MET A 118 6.60 13.54 -12.21
CA MET A 118 7.70 13.42 -11.26
C MET A 118 7.29 14.12 -9.97
N LEU A 119 7.40 13.40 -8.86
CA LEU A 119 7.25 13.97 -7.53
C LEU A 119 8.43 14.89 -7.25
N VAL A 120 8.24 15.86 -6.35
CA VAL A 120 9.25 16.88 -6.03
C VAL A 120 10.58 16.33 -5.50
N PHE A 121 10.60 15.07 -5.04
CA PHE A 121 11.79 14.34 -4.58
C PHE A 121 12.29 13.32 -5.62
N GLY A 122 11.91 13.46 -6.89
CA GLY A 122 12.50 12.73 -8.02
C GLY A 122 11.86 11.39 -8.35
N PHE A 123 10.87 10.91 -7.58
CA PHE A 123 10.17 9.65 -7.88
C PHE A 123 9.06 9.83 -8.92
N SER A 124 8.95 8.91 -9.87
CA SER A 124 8.07 8.98 -11.04
C SER A 124 7.40 7.63 -11.33
N GLN A 125 6.47 7.59 -12.30
CA GLN A 125 5.93 6.32 -12.80
C GLN A 125 7.02 5.43 -13.42
N VAL A 126 8.12 6.01 -13.94
CA VAL A 126 9.23 5.27 -14.54
C VAL A 126 10.03 4.52 -13.46
N ASP A 127 10.09 5.03 -12.24
CA ASP A 127 10.76 4.35 -11.13
C ASP A 127 10.00 3.10 -10.71
N ILE A 128 8.65 3.17 -10.66
CA ILE A 128 7.80 1.99 -10.44
C ILE A 128 7.98 0.97 -11.58
N LEU A 129 7.98 1.43 -12.83
CA LEU A 129 8.24 0.58 -14.00
C LEU A 129 9.59 -0.12 -13.90
N THR A 130 10.64 0.62 -13.52
CA THR A 130 12.00 0.11 -13.39
C THR A 130 12.09 -0.93 -12.27
N SER A 131 11.45 -0.66 -11.13
CA SER A 131 11.33 -1.61 -10.02
C SER A 131 10.66 -2.93 -10.44
N ILE A 132 9.56 -2.88 -11.20
CA ILE A 132 8.92 -4.10 -11.75
C ILE A 132 9.91 -4.90 -12.59
N CYS A 133 10.64 -4.22 -13.48
CA CYS A 133 11.57 -4.89 -14.38
C CYS A 133 12.78 -5.47 -13.66
N ASP A 134 13.35 -4.73 -12.70
CA ASP A 134 14.53 -5.16 -11.96
C ASP A 134 14.19 -6.36 -11.08
N VAL A 135 13.19 -6.23 -10.20
CA VAL A 135 12.76 -7.31 -9.31
C VAL A 135 12.23 -8.51 -10.11
N GLY A 136 11.43 -8.26 -11.15
CA GLY A 136 10.91 -9.31 -12.03
C GLY A 136 12.01 -10.14 -12.71
N ARG A 137 13.15 -9.52 -13.02
CA ARG A 137 14.29 -10.19 -13.67
C ARG A 137 15.22 -10.86 -12.66
N THR A 138 15.50 -10.23 -11.52
CA THR A 138 16.50 -10.72 -10.55
C THR A 138 15.93 -11.72 -9.55
N GLU A 139 14.70 -11.48 -9.10
CA GLU A 139 14.05 -12.26 -8.02
C GLU A 139 12.86 -13.06 -8.55
N GLY A 140 12.21 -12.58 -9.60
CA GLY A 140 11.05 -13.20 -10.23
C GLY A 140 9.75 -12.46 -9.95
N THR A 141 8.72 -12.74 -10.75
CA THR A 141 7.43 -12.03 -10.75
C THR A 141 6.71 -12.08 -9.41
N ARG A 142 6.94 -13.13 -8.62
CA ARG A 142 6.35 -13.32 -7.28
C ARG A 142 6.89 -12.35 -6.22
N TYR A 143 7.99 -11.67 -6.48
CA TYR A 143 8.61 -10.73 -5.53
C TYR A 143 8.35 -9.27 -5.90
N VAL A 144 7.79 -9.01 -7.08
CA VAL A 144 7.36 -7.67 -7.47
C VAL A 144 6.27 -7.20 -6.50
N ASN A 145 6.42 -5.98 -5.99
CA ASN A 145 5.43 -5.37 -5.11
C ASN A 145 4.04 -5.38 -5.79
N ILE A 146 3.06 -5.98 -5.11
CA ILE A 146 1.68 -6.12 -5.58
C ILE A 146 1.03 -4.77 -5.95
N GLU A 147 1.46 -3.68 -5.35
CA GLU A 147 0.92 -2.35 -5.62
C GLU A 147 1.42 -1.77 -6.96
N HIS A 148 2.51 -2.30 -7.51
CA HIS A 148 3.12 -1.75 -8.72
C HIS A 148 2.35 -2.13 -9.98
N TRP A 149 1.59 -3.23 -9.98
CA TRP A 149 0.97 -3.76 -11.20
C TRP A 149 -0.02 -2.80 -11.88
N THR A 150 -0.70 -1.93 -11.12
CA THR A 150 -1.66 -0.97 -11.70
C THR A 150 -0.97 0.11 -12.54
N ILE A 151 0.34 0.36 -12.34
CA ILE A 151 1.08 1.33 -13.16
C ILE A 151 1.17 0.89 -14.62
N LEU A 152 1.17 -0.41 -14.90
CA LEU A 152 1.23 -0.90 -16.27
C LEU A 152 -0.08 -0.66 -17.01
N VAL A 153 -1.22 -0.58 -16.31
CA VAL A 153 -2.49 -0.14 -16.90
C VAL A 153 -2.39 1.33 -17.32
N TYR A 154 -1.77 2.18 -16.49
CA TYR A 154 -1.49 3.58 -16.82
C TYR A 154 -0.61 3.69 -18.08
N PHE A 155 0.51 2.97 -18.13
CA PHE A 155 1.38 2.97 -19.31
C PHE A 155 0.66 2.48 -20.57
N TYR A 156 -0.14 1.42 -20.48
CA TYR A 156 -0.93 0.93 -21.61
C TYR A 156 -1.78 2.03 -22.25
N PHE A 157 -2.53 2.78 -21.44
CA PHE A 157 -3.40 3.85 -21.95
C PHE A 157 -2.61 5.06 -22.44
N ARG A 158 -1.50 5.45 -21.77
CA ARG A 158 -0.64 6.54 -22.26
C ARG A 158 0.01 6.23 -23.60
N ILE A 159 0.49 5.00 -23.80
CA ILE A 159 1.08 4.58 -25.07
C ILE A 159 0.02 4.54 -26.17
N LYS A 160 -1.20 4.05 -25.85
CA LYS A 160 -2.33 4.08 -26.77
C LYS A 160 -2.74 5.50 -27.15
N GLU A 161 -2.69 6.44 -26.21
CA GLU A 161 -3.02 7.85 -26.43
C GLU A 161 -2.04 8.53 -27.40
N ILE A 162 -0.73 8.30 -27.23
CA ILE A 162 0.28 8.88 -28.13
C ILE A 162 0.40 8.15 -29.47
N ASN A 163 0.01 6.87 -29.52
CA ASN A 163 -0.01 5.99 -30.69
C ASN A 163 1.25 6.10 -31.58
N PRO A 164 2.44 5.75 -31.06
CA PRO A 164 3.69 5.98 -31.74
C PRO A 164 3.98 4.89 -32.78
N GLU A 165 4.31 5.25 -34.02
CA GLU A 165 4.57 4.30 -35.11
C GLU A 165 5.75 3.35 -34.85
N TYR A 166 6.70 3.79 -34.02
CA TYR A 166 7.96 3.07 -33.75
C TYR A 166 7.89 2.08 -32.58
N TYR A 167 6.77 2.02 -31.86
CA TYR A 167 6.59 1.08 -30.75
C TYR A 167 5.37 0.21 -30.99
N ASN A 168 5.58 -1.10 -30.85
CA ASN A 168 4.52 -2.08 -30.90
C ASN A 168 4.40 -2.77 -29.55
N PHE A 169 3.18 -2.86 -29.05
CA PHE A 169 2.89 -3.67 -27.87
C PHE A 169 3.34 -5.13 -28.09
N PRO A 170 3.88 -5.81 -27.06
CA PRO A 170 4.24 -7.23 -27.15
C PRO A 170 3.08 -8.09 -27.66
N LYS A 171 3.38 -8.95 -28.65
CA LYS A 171 2.40 -9.86 -29.24
C LYS A 171 2.02 -10.97 -28.26
N ASN A 172 0.77 -11.43 -28.30
CA ASN A 172 0.24 -12.52 -27.48
C ASN A 172 0.44 -12.34 -25.95
N ASN A 173 0.48 -11.09 -25.50
CA ASN A 173 0.66 -10.75 -24.10
C ASN A 173 -0.67 -10.80 -23.35
N SER A 174 -0.78 -11.71 -22.37
CA SER A 174 -2.01 -11.95 -21.62
C SER A 174 -2.37 -10.79 -20.69
N PHE A 175 -1.39 -10.09 -20.10
CA PHE A 175 -1.63 -8.87 -19.31
C PHE A 175 -2.36 -7.80 -20.14
N ILE A 176 -1.79 -7.44 -21.30
CA ILE A 176 -2.40 -6.45 -22.22
C ILE A 176 -3.78 -6.92 -22.69
N SER A 177 -3.95 -8.24 -22.89
CA SER A 177 -5.24 -8.80 -23.30
C SER A 177 -6.33 -8.60 -22.24
N VAL A 178 -6.00 -8.78 -20.95
CA VAL A 178 -6.95 -8.55 -19.85
C VAL A 178 -7.21 -7.05 -19.66
N VAL A 179 -6.18 -6.18 -19.77
CA VAL A 179 -6.36 -4.71 -19.75
C VAL A 179 -7.34 -4.25 -20.82
N LYS A 180 -7.21 -4.76 -22.05
CA LYS A 180 -8.14 -4.45 -23.16
C LYS A 180 -9.58 -4.87 -22.83
N ARG A 181 -9.77 -6.04 -22.23
CA ARG A 181 -11.10 -6.52 -21.80
C ARG A 181 -11.69 -5.65 -20.70
N GLY A 182 -10.86 -5.17 -19.78
CA GLY A 182 -11.26 -4.25 -18.74
C GLY A 182 -11.63 -2.84 -19.23
N GLY A 183 -11.29 -2.48 -20.46
CA GLY A 183 -11.61 -1.18 -21.08
C GLY A 183 -12.67 -1.26 -22.18
N LYS A 184 -13.63 -2.20 -22.08
CA LYS A 184 -14.59 -2.47 -23.16
C LYS A 184 -15.72 -1.43 -23.27
N SER A 185 -16.13 -0.84 -22.16
CA SER A 185 -17.23 0.13 -22.15
C SER A 185 -16.85 1.39 -22.92
N LYS A 186 -17.74 1.82 -23.83
CA LYS A 186 -17.58 3.06 -24.63
C LYS A 186 -18.08 4.30 -23.90
N ILE A 187 -18.65 4.15 -22.71
CA ILE A 187 -19.16 5.26 -21.90
C ILE A 187 -17.99 6.12 -21.46
N ILE A 188 -18.10 7.43 -21.66
CA ILE A 188 -17.13 8.43 -21.21
C ILE A 188 -17.75 9.24 -20.07
N LEU A 189 -17.14 9.24 -18.89
CA LEU A 189 -17.58 10.05 -17.73
C LEU A 189 -16.74 11.32 -17.58
N MET A 190 -15.47 11.24 -17.94
CA MET A 190 -14.36 12.18 -17.82
C MET A 190 -13.38 11.87 -18.96
N LYS A 191 -12.92 12.90 -19.68
CA LYS A 191 -11.95 12.74 -20.77
C LYS A 191 -10.52 12.84 -20.23
N ASP A 192 -10.13 11.87 -19.41
CA ASP A 192 -8.85 11.88 -18.71
C ASP A 192 -8.30 10.46 -18.46
N ILE A 193 -6.97 10.33 -18.32
CA ILE A 193 -6.29 9.05 -18.08
C ILE A 193 -6.76 8.32 -16.82
N HIS A 194 -7.14 9.06 -15.78
CA HIS A 194 -7.60 8.51 -14.52
C HIS A 194 -8.94 7.80 -14.72
N GLU A 195 -9.79 8.24 -15.64
CA GLU A 195 -10.97 7.47 -16.02
C GLU A 195 -10.57 6.10 -16.59
N ASP A 196 -9.66 6.09 -17.56
CA ASP A 196 -9.23 4.86 -18.22
C ASP A 196 -8.61 3.88 -17.22
N VAL A 197 -7.87 4.37 -16.22
CA VAL A 197 -7.20 3.53 -15.21
C VAL A 197 -8.14 3.11 -14.08
N ILE A 198 -8.88 4.03 -13.47
CA ILE A 198 -9.74 3.78 -12.29
C ILE A 198 -10.92 2.87 -12.68
N PHE A 199 -11.50 3.09 -13.86
CA PHE A 199 -12.67 2.33 -14.31
C PHE A 199 -12.31 1.12 -15.17
N ASN A 200 -11.02 0.83 -15.38
CA ASN A 200 -10.63 -0.42 -16.02
C ASN A 200 -11.03 -1.61 -15.14
N GLY A 201 -11.76 -2.56 -15.72
CA GLY A 201 -12.21 -3.76 -15.02
C GLY A 201 -11.08 -4.61 -14.46
N PHE A 202 -9.91 -4.61 -15.12
CA PHE A 202 -8.75 -5.35 -14.64
C PHE A 202 -8.09 -4.65 -13.45
N THR A 203 -8.07 -3.32 -13.43
CA THR A 203 -7.63 -2.57 -12.25
C THR A 203 -8.54 -2.84 -11.05
N ILE A 204 -9.86 -2.82 -11.25
CA ILE A 204 -10.84 -3.16 -10.20
C ILE A 204 -10.57 -4.60 -9.70
N TYR A 205 -10.42 -5.55 -10.62
CA TYR A 205 -10.08 -6.93 -10.30
C TYR A 205 -8.77 -7.05 -9.50
N LEU A 206 -7.68 -6.38 -9.91
CA LEU A 206 -6.39 -6.42 -9.20
C LEU A 206 -6.53 -5.91 -7.77
N ARG A 207 -7.27 -4.82 -7.56
CA ARG A 207 -7.53 -4.29 -6.20
C ARG A 207 -8.25 -5.33 -5.35
N MET A 208 -9.30 -5.96 -5.89
CA MET A 208 -10.04 -7.00 -5.18
C MET A 208 -9.18 -8.25 -4.91
N LEU A 209 -8.37 -8.66 -5.88
CA LEU A 209 -7.45 -9.79 -5.76
C LEU A 209 -6.44 -9.59 -4.64
N PHE A 210 -5.77 -8.44 -4.61
CA PHE A 210 -4.74 -8.16 -3.61
C PHE A 210 -5.33 -7.95 -2.22
N SER A 211 -6.46 -7.25 -2.09
CA SER A 211 -7.18 -7.19 -0.82
C SER A 211 -7.63 -8.57 -0.36
N THR A 212 -8.18 -9.41 -1.25
CA THR A 212 -8.58 -10.78 -0.87
C THR A 212 -7.39 -11.64 -0.46
N ALA A 213 -6.24 -11.46 -1.12
CA ALA A 213 -5.01 -12.14 -0.74
C ALA A 213 -4.51 -11.71 0.64
N ILE A 214 -4.43 -10.40 0.90
CA ILE A 214 -3.97 -9.90 2.20
C ILE A 214 -4.95 -10.28 3.33
N PHE A 215 -6.25 -10.37 3.03
CA PHE A 215 -7.25 -10.86 3.97
C PHE A 215 -6.94 -12.29 4.48
N ALA A 216 -6.25 -13.10 3.66
CA ALA A 216 -5.67 -14.39 4.01
C ALA A 216 -6.68 -15.33 4.71
N ASN A 217 -7.84 -15.54 4.07
CA ASN A 217 -8.94 -16.35 4.61
C ASN A 217 -9.37 -15.94 6.03
N GLY A 218 -9.36 -14.63 6.25
CA GLY A 218 -9.77 -13.93 7.47
C GLY A 218 -8.76 -13.91 8.60
N LYS A 219 -7.52 -14.37 8.38
CA LYS A 219 -6.40 -14.15 9.32
C LYS A 219 -6.14 -12.67 9.60
N ALA A 220 -6.46 -11.79 8.65
CA ALA A 220 -6.35 -10.34 8.86
C ALA A 220 -7.35 -9.79 9.91
N LEU A 221 -8.41 -10.54 10.27
CA LEU A 221 -9.42 -10.09 11.23
C LEU A 221 -9.59 -11.01 12.44
N ASP A 222 -9.34 -12.29 12.25
CA ASP A 222 -9.52 -13.33 13.26
C ASP A 222 -8.16 -13.76 13.80
N PHE A 223 -7.80 -13.16 14.93
CA PHE A 223 -6.54 -13.38 15.60
C PHE A 223 -6.32 -14.86 15.91
N SER A 224 -7.37 -15.63 16.20
CA SER A 224 -7.26 -17.05 16.54
C SER A 224 -6.72 -17.92 15.39
N LYS A 225 -6.76 -17.44 14.14
CA LYS A 225 -6.30 -18.16 12.95
C LYS A 225 -4.80 -18.01 12.66
N LEU A 226 -4.11 -17.18 13.42
CA LEU A 226 -2.70 -16.84 13.18
C LEU A 226 -1.78 -17.99 13.61
N ASN A 227 -0.92 -18.46 12.69
CA ASN A 227 -0.18 -19.70 12.86
C ASN A 227 1.09 -19.62 13.74
N ARG A 228 1.50 -18.42 14.19
CA ARG A 228 2.68 -18.25 15.08
C ARG A 228 2.32 -17.86 16.51
N LEU A 229 1.04 -17.74 16.87
CA LEU A 229 0.63 -17.30 18.21
C LEU A 229 1.24 -18.13 19.34
N CYS A 230 1.38 -19.44 19.15
CA CYS A 230 1.94 -20.32 20.17
C CYS A 230 3.41 -20.00 20.52
N ASN A 231 4.13 -19.31 19.64
CA ASN A 231 5.53 -18.92 19.81
C ASN A 231 5.69 -17.52 20.46
N LEU A 232 4.58 -16.79 20.61
CA LEU A 232 4.59 -15.39 21.04
C LEU A 232 4.19 -15.24 22.51
N GLU A 233 4.85 -14.33 23.20
CA GLU A 233 4.52 -13.92 24.57
C GLU A 233 3.54 -12.73 24.53
N LEU A 234 2.28 -13.00 24.19
CA LEU A 234 1.25 -11.97 24.00
C LEU A 234 1.14 -10.96 25.15
N PRO A 235 1.21 -11.35 26.44
CA PRO A 235 1.20 -10.39 27.54
C PRO A 235 2.36 -9.38 27.48
N ARG A 236 3.56 -9.80 27.05
CA ARG A 236 4.70 -8.90 26.89
C ARG A 236 4.57 -7.99 25.69
N ILE A 237 4.03 -8.50 24.57
CA ILE A 237 3.75 -7.68 23.40
C ILE A 237 2.73 -6.59 23.76
N LYS A 238 1.67 -6.95 24.51
CA LYS A 238 0.68 -6.00 25.03
C LYS A 238 1.36 -4.92 25.88
N LEU A 239 2.12 -5.31 26.90
CA LEU A 239 2.85 -4.37 27.76
C LEU A 239 3.82 -3.47 26.99
N PHE A 240 4.45 -3.98 25.93
CA PHE A 240 5.31 -3.18 25.06
C PHE A 240 4.52 -2.13 24.28
N LEU A 241 3.41 -2.53 23.65
CA LEU A 241 2.56 -1.63 22.86
C LEU A 241 1.86 -0.57 23.73
N GLU A 242 1.50 -0.91 24.97
CA GLU A 242 0.87 0.02 25.93
C GLU A 242 1.81 1.15 26.41
N LYS A 243 3.11 1.07 26.13
CA LYS A 243 4.05 2.17 26.39
C LYS A 243 3.84 3.38 25.47
N PHE A 244 3.18 3.18 24.32
CA PHE A 244 3.03 4.21 23.30
C PHE A 244 1.73 5.00 23.48
N LYS A 245 1.81 6.33 23.34
CA LYS A 245 0.64 7.22 23.40
C LYS A 245 -0.29 7.04 22.22
N ALA A 246 0.24 6.58 21.09
CA ALA A 246 -0.54 6.32 19.89
C ALA A 246 0.00 5.09 19.16
N LEU A 247 -0.93 4.29 18.63
CA LEU A 247 -0.65 3.12 17.81
C LEU A 247 -1.16 3.38 16.40
N ILE A 248 -0.30 3.16 15.42
CA ILE A 248 -0.55 3.46 14.02
C ILE A 248 -0.21 2.23 13.20
N SER A 249 -1.09 1.87 12.27
CA SER A 249 -0.87 0.77 11.33
C SER A 249 -0.94 1.26 9.89
N LEU A 250 0.05 0.87 9.09
CA LEU A 250 -0.02 0.91 7.63
C LEU A 250 -0.67 -0.37 7.07
N ASN A 251 -0.80 -1.40 7.90
CA ASN A 251 -1.38 -2.67 7.49
C ASN A 251 -2.91 -2.58 7.53
N TYR A 252 -3.53 -3.51 6.82
CA TYR A 252 -4.99 -3.60 6.72
C TYR A 252 -5.61 -4.54 7.77
N ASP A 253 -4.78 -5.34 8.44
CA ASP A 253 -5.16 -6.33 9.45
C ASP A 253 -5.40 -5.72 10.83
N HIS A 254 -6.15 -6.42 11.68
CA HIS A 254 -6.52 -5.99 13.03
C HIS A 254 -5.67 -6.65 14.12
N ILE A 255 -4.41 -7.02 13.84
CA ILE A 255 -3.60 -7.78 14.79
C ILE A 255 -3.33 -7.00 16.07
N ILE A 256 -3.05 -5.69 15.97
CA ILE A 256 -2.72 -4.86 17.14
C ILE A 256 -3.96 -4.69 18.03
N GLU A 257 -5.11 -4.45 17.44
CA GLU A 257 -6.42 -4.28 18.08
C GLU A 257 -6.86 -5.53 18.85
N ASN A 258 -6.40 -6.71 18.44
CA ASN A 258 -6.65 -7.96 19.15
C ASN A 258 -5.67 -8.18 20.33
N ILE A 259 -4.61 -7.38 20.46
CA ILE A 259 -3.61 -7.48 21.53
C ILE A 259 -3.84 -6.40 22.60
N VAL A 260 -4.23 -5.19 22.19
CA VAL A 260 -4.34 -4.02 23.07
C VAL A 260 -5.77 -3.46 23.10
N ASP A 261 -6.13 -2.83 24.21
CA ASP A 261 -7.44 -2.17 24.39
C ASP A 261 -7.43 -0.70 23.93
N GLN A 262 -6.34 -0.27 23.29
CA GLN A 262 -6.16 1.09 22.78
C GLN A 262 -6.59 1.19 21.32
N LYS A 263 -7.15 2.34 20.94
CA LYS A 263 -7.47 2.64 19.54
C LYS A 263 -6.19 2.66 18.69
N VAL A 264 -6.23 1.93 17.57
CA VAL A 264 -5.21 1.96 16.52
C VAL A 264 -5.71 2.82 15.36
N GLU A 265 -4.84 3.68 14.81
CA GLU A 265 -5.17 4.49 13.64
C GLU A 265 -4.60 3.85 12.37
N HIS A 266 -5.48 3.47 11.44
CA HIS A 266 -5.09 2.93 10.14
C HIS A 266 -4.94 4.04 9.10
N LEU A 267 -3.74 4.14 8.53
CA LEU A 267 -3.46 5.19 7.53
C LEU A 267 -3.74 4.76 6.09
N HIS A 268 -3.73 3.46 5.78
CA HIS A 268 -4.00 2.95 4.42
C HIS A 268 -5.37 2.25 4.29
N GLY A 269 -6.25 2.39 5.28
CA GLY A 269 -7.55 1.69 5.34
C GLY A 269 -7.48 0.39 6.14
N GLN A 270 -8.63 -0.27 6.32
CA GLN A 270 -8.75 -1.49 7.13
C GLN A 270 -9.91 -2.36 6.66
N TYR A 271 -9.90 -3.65 7.03
CA TYR A 271 -11.04 -4.52 6.82
C TYR A 271 -12.19 -4.19 7.79
N LYS A 272 -13.43 -4.19 7.30
CA LYS A 272 -14.61 -3.97 8.13
C LYS A 272 -15.64 -5.08 8.00
N LYS A 273 -16.05 -5.66 9.13
CA LYS A 273 -17.11 -6.68 9.16
C LYS A 273 -18.49 -6.02 9.02
N GLU A 274 -19.33 -6.64 8.20
CA GLU A 274 -20.78 -6.38 8.09
C GLU A 274 -21.16 -4.93 7.76
N ILE A 275 -20.26 -4.19 7.14
CA ILE A 275 -20.47 -2.81 6.71
C ILE A 275 -20.34 -2.75 5.19
N ILE A 276 -21.25 -2.01 4.56
CA ILE A 276 -21.10 -1.60 3.16
C ILE A 276 -20.68 -0.14 3.16
N GLU A 277 -19.46 0.12 2.72
CA GLU A 277 -18.94 1.47 2.53
C GLU A 277 -18.60 1.69 1.05
N TYR A 278 -18.83 2.92 0.59
CA TYR A 278 -18.52 3.31 -0.79
C TYR A 278 -17.38 4.31 -0.79
N VAL A 279 -16.38 4.06 -1.63
CA VAL A 279 -15.30 4.99 -1.95
C VAL A 279 -15.39 5.27 -3.45
N TYR A 280 -15.60 6.53 -3.79
CA TYR A 280 -15.85 6.99 -5.16
C TYR A 280 -16.97 6.19 -5.86
N ASN A 281 -18.09 6.05 -5.14
CA ASN A 281 -19.33 5.35 -5.52
C ASN A 281 -19.20 3.83 -5.70
N GLN A 282 -18.06 3.26 -5.34
CA GLN A 282 -17.73 1.85 -5.52
C GLN A 282 -17.55 1.19 -4.16
N SER A 283 -18.11 0.00 -3.99
CA SER A 283 -17.94 -0.82 -2.81
C SER A 283 -17.34 -2.17 -3.20
N PHE A 284 -16.28 -2.56 -2.50
CA PHE A 284 -15.62 -3.84 -2.64
C PHE A 284 -15.78 -4.64 -1.34
N SER A 285 -16.25 -5.87 -1.47
CA SER A 285 -16.42 -6.78 -0.34
C SER A 285 -16.23 -8.24 -0.73
N LEU A 286 -15.98 -9.07 0.27
CA LEU A 286 -15.90 -10.52 0.17
C LEU A 286 -16.91 -11.14 1.13
N ARG A 287 -17.68 -12.12 0.66
CA ARG A 287 -18.50 -12.94 1.54
C ARG A 287 -17.60 -13.83 2.38
N TYR A 288 -17.77 -13.77 3.70
CA TYR A 288 -16.91 -14.51 4.63
C TYR A 288 -17.74 -14.93 5.85
N TYR A 289 -17.79 -16.24 6.11
CA TYR A 289 -18.77 -16.86 7.00
C TYR A 289 -20.23 -16.44 6.65
N ASP A 290 -21.04 -16.11 7.64
CA ASP A 290 -22.44 -15.69 7.50
C ASP A 290 -22.59 -14.19 7.16
N GLY A 291 -21.48 -13.48 6.92
CA GLY A 291 -21.46 -12.04 6.69
C GLY A 291 -20.61 -11.63 5.49
N TYR A 292 -20.26 -10.34 5.49
CA TYR A 292 -19.40 -9.71 4.50
C TYR A 292 -18.27 -8.95 5.18
N VAL A 293 -17.12 -8.92 4.53
CA VAL A 293 -16.00 -8.06 4.91
C VAL A 293 -15.80 -7.04 3.79
N SER A 294 -15.91 -5.75 4.12
CA SER A 294 -15.56 -4.69 3.20
C SER A 294 -14.08 -4.35 3.29
N PHE A 295 -13.54 -3.96 2.14
CA PHE A 295 -12.20 -3.43 1.96
C PHE A 295 -12.22 -2.26 0.98
N SER A 296 -13.32 -1.50 0.96
CA SER A 296 -13.46 -0.41 -0.01
C SER A 296 -12.54 0.77 0.27
N ASP A 297 -12.15 0.95 1.54
CA ASP A 297 -11.24 2.02 1.97
C ASP A 297 -9.75 1.65 1.92
N ILE A 298 -9.42 0.39 1.58
CA ILE A 298 -8.05 -0.08 1.45
C ILE A 298 -7.37 0.58 0.24
N LEU A 299 -6.25 1.26 0.50
CA LEU A 299 -5.44 1.99 -0.47
C LEU A 299 -4.44 1.09 -1.20
N ILE A 300 -4.94 0.03 -1.84
CA ILE A 300 -4.11 -0.86 -2.66
C ILE A 300 -4.01 -0.37 -4.11
N GLY A 301 -2.79 -0.31 -4.64
CA GLY A 301 -2.44 0.14 -5.99
C GLY A 301 -1.34 1.19 -5.99
N ASP A 302 -0.96 1.66 -7.18
CA ASP A 302 0.15 2.59 -7.35
C ASP A 302 -0.06 3.93 -6.62
N TYR A 303 1.07 4.55 -6.25
CA TYR A 303 1.08 5.78 -5.49
C TYR A 303 0.33 6.93 -6.20
N PHE A 304 0.48 7.06 -7.51
CA PHE A 304 -0.01 8.22 -8.27
C PHE A 304 -1.53 8.23 -8.38
N VAL A 305 -2.13 7.10 -8.75
CA VAL A 305 -3.58 7.01 -8.98
C VAL A 305 -4.33 6.63 -7.70
N PHE A 306 -3.92 5.55 -7.03
CA PHE A 306 -4.74 4.94 -5.97
C PHE A 306 -4.44 5.48 -4.57
N LYS A 307 -3.18 5.79 -4.25
CA LYS A 307 -2.83 6.35 -2.94
C LYS A 307 -2.94 7.88 -2.88
N SER A 308 -2.77 8.57 -4.01
CA SER A 308 -2.75 10.04 -4.06
C SER A 308 -4.02 10.64 -4.68
N PHE A 309 -4.30 10.34 -5.96
CA PHE A 309 -5.37 11.01 -6.70
C PHE A 309 -6.78 10.58 -6.25
N LEU A 310 -7.04 9.27 -6.16
CA LEU A 310 -8.38 8.74 -5.88
C LEU A 310 -8.96 9.21 -4.52
N PRO A 311 -8.19 9.26 -3.41
CA PRO A 311 -8.69 9.80 -2.14
C PRO A 311 -9.14 11.26 -2.25
N VAL A 312 -8.39 12.09 -2.99
CA VAL A 312 -8.76 13.51 -3.23
C VAL A 312 -10.07 13.59 -3.99
N VAL A 313 -10.23 12.83 -5.08
CA VAL A 313 -11.47 12.81 -5.86
C VAL A 313 -12.65 12.30 -5.03
N ASN A 314 -12.46 11.25 -4.23
CA ASN A 314 -13.48 10.73 -3.34
C ASN A 314 -14.00 11.82 -2.38
N ASN A 315 -13.10 12.53 -1.70
CA ASN A 315 -13.46 13.56 -0.72
C ASN A 315 -14.13 14.79 -1.35
N HIS A 316 -13.80 15.11 -2.61
CA HIS A 316 -14.42 16.20 -3.34
C HIS A 316 -15.71 15.79 -4.06
N SER A 317 -15.99 14.50 -4.17
CA SER A 317 -17.25 14.04 -4.72
C SER A 317 -18.41 14.46 -3.81
N ARG A 318 -19.36 15.24 -4.33
CA ARG A 318 -20.51 15.78 -3.58
C ARG A 318 -21.57 14.73 -3.23
N ASN A 319 -21.21 13.44 -3.22
CA ASN A 319 -22.15 12.35 -2.99
C ASN A 319 -22.16 11.94 -1.51
N SER A 320 -23.32 12.03 -0.85
CA SER A 320 -23.51 11.62 0.55
C SER A 320 -23.30 10.12 0.78
N VAL A 321 -23.33 9.32 -0.28
CA VAL A 321 -23.08 7.88 -0.22
C VAL A 321 -21.61 7.55 0.07
N ASN A 322 -20.69 8.41 -0.38
CA ASN A 322 -19.27 8.14 -0.22
C ASN A 322 -18.85 8.41 1.21
N LYS A 323 -18.10 7.45 1.76
CA LYS A 323 -17.43 7.65 3.04
C LYS A 323 -16.38 8.73 2.86
N LYS A 324 -16.30 9.64 3.84
CA LYS A 324 -15.16 10.56 3.97
C LYS A 324 -13.93 9.76 4.34
N VAL A 325 -12.87 9.91 3.56
CA VAL A 325 -11.58 9.27 3.81
C VAL A 325 -10.60 10.38 4.17
N PRO A 326 -10.34 10.67 5.46
CA PRO A 326 -9.41 11.71 5.85
C PRO A 326 -8.07 11.53 5.15
N HIS A 327 -7.43 12.63 4.73
CA HIS A 327 -6.12 12.54 4.10
C HIS A 327 -5.11 11.97 5.09
N PHE A 328 -4.11 11.27 4.55
CA PHE A 328 -3.02 10.68 5.33
C PHE A 328 -2.37 11.73 6.24
N SER A 329 -2.06 12.91 5.68
CA SER A 329 -1.47 14.04 6.40
C SER A 329 -2.35 14.48 7.56
N ASP A 330 -3.65 14.68 7.33
CA ASP A 330 -4.58 15.22 8.34
C ASP A 330 -4.70 14.28 9.55
N LYS A 331 -4.71 12.96 9.30
CA LYS A 331 -4.73 11.94 10.36
C LYS A 331 -3.46 12.01 11.20
N LEU A 332 -2.31 12.05 10.54
CA LEU A 332 -1.02 12.04 11.22
C LEU A 332 -0.77 13.35 11.99
N ASP A 333 -1.09 14.49 11.39
CA ASP A 333 -0.97 15.81 12.02
C ASP A 333 -1.82 15.91 13.27
N SER A 334 -3.06 15.42 13.20
CA SER A 334 -3.95 15.39 14.36
C SER A 334 -3.44 14.45 15.43
N LEU A 335 -2.97 13.25 15.05
CA LEU A 335 -2.41 12.30 16.00
C LEU A 335 -1.17 12.86 16.71
N ILE A 336 -0.25 13.48 15.98
CA ILE A 336 0.96 14.11 16.53
C ILE A 336 0.59 15.23 17.51
N ARG A 337 -0.29 16.14 17.08
CA ARG A 337 -0.69 17.31 17.87
C ARG A 337 -1.48 16.91 19.12
N ASP A 338 -2.51 16.08 18.97
CA ASP A 338 -3.46 15.77 20.03
C ASP A 338 -2.81 14.91 21.12
N ASN A 339 -1.84 14.06 20.76
CA ASN A 339 -1.09 13.23 21.71
C ASN A 339 0.27 13.83 22.09
N LYS A 340 0.59 15.04 21.61
CA LYS A 340 1.87 15.74 21.83
C LYS A 340 3.07 14.84 21.54
N ILE A 341 3.00 14.09 20.44
CA ILE A 341 4.03 13.12 20.05
C ILE A 341 5.31 13.87 19.69
N ASN A 342 6.43 13.41 20.24
CA ASN A 342 7.76 13.93 19.87
C ASN A 342 8.73 12.83 19.43
N THR A 343 8.39 11.57 19.65
CA THR A 343 9.19 10.41 19.25
C THR A 343 8.31 9.47 18.43
N ILE A 344 8.75 9.07 17.24
CA ILE A 344 8.03 8.11 16.40
C ILE A 344 8.91 6.89 16.19
N VAL A 345 8.40 5.72 16.58
CA VAL A 345 9.03 4.42 16.36
C VAL A 345 8.45 3.78 15.10
N LEU A 346 9.32 3.50 14.14
CA LEU A 346 8.98 2.88 12.86
C LEU A 346 9.38 1.41 12.87
N PHE A 347 8.40 0.51 12.88
CA PHE A 347 8.63 -0.93 13.01
C PHE A 347 8.15 -1.71 11.78
N GLY A 348 9.07 -2.39 11.09
CA GLY A 348 8.72 -3.27 9.97
C GLY A 348 8.20 -2.54 8.73
N LEU A 349 8.64 -1.30 8.51
CA LEU A 349 8.32 -0.51 7.31
C LEU A 349 9.31 -0.83 6.19
N ASN A 350 8.82 -0.89 4.95
CA ASN A 350 9.70 -0.87 3.78
C ASN A 350 9.75 0.55 3.24
N ILE A 351 10.80 1.29 3.60
CA ILE A 351 10.91 2.72 3.30
C ILE A 351 10.95 3.04 1.80
N ASP A 352 11.40 2.11 0.95
CA ASP A 352 11.40 2.32 -0.50
C ASP A 352 9.97 2.33 -1.07
N ASN A 353 9.01 1.66 -0.40
CA ASN A 353 7.60 1.68 -0.76
C ASN A 353 6.78 2.72 0.04
N ASP A 354 7.22 3.03 1.26
CA ASP A 354 6.51 3.88 2.23
C ASP A 354 7.18 5.24 2.44
N TYR A 355 7.94 5.75 1.46
CA TYR A 355 8.63 7.05 1.56
C TYR A 355 7.68 8.21 1.88
N HIS A 356 6.42 8.15 1.44
CA HIS A 356 5.41 9.17 1.72
C HIS A 356 5.06 9.21 3.20
N VAL A 357 5.15 8.09 3.91
CA VAL A 357 4.93 8.03 5.36
C VAL A 357 6.00 8.85 6.08
N LEU A 358 7.28 8.64 5.73
CA LEU A 358 8.38 9.40 6.33
C LEU A 358 8.26 10.90 6.03
N ARG A 359 7.93 11.26 4.78
CA ARG A 359 7.73 12.66 4.40
C ARG A 359 6.62 13.33 5.22
N ASN A 360 5.48 12.66 5.41
CA ASN A 360 4.37 13.19 6.20
C ASN A 360 4.69 13.24 7.69
N ILE A 361 5.50 12.32 8.23
CA ILE A 361 6.00 12.40 9.61
C ILE A 361 6.80 13.69 9.83
N MET A 362 7.77 13.97 8.95
CA MET A 362 8.61 15.17 9.05
C MET A 362 7.76 16.44 9.02
N LEU A 363 6.81 16.51 8.09
CA LEU A 363 5.91 17.66 7.96
C LEU A 363 4.93 17.79 9.13
N GLY A 364 4.44 16.68 9.68
CA GLY A 364 3.53 16.70 10.82
C GLY A 364 4.22 17.16 12.11
N LEU A 365 5.46 16.71 12.35
CA LEU A 365 6.30 17.18 13.46
C LEU A 365 6.59 18.69 13.33
N PHE A 366 6.94 19.14 12.12
CA PHE A 366 7.16 20.55 11.81
C PHE A 366 5.89 21.39 12.05
N SER A 367 4.76 20.96 11.49
CA SER A 367 3.48 21.68 11.58
C SER A 367 2.94 21.75 13.02
N ALA A 368 3.25 20.74 13.83
CA ALA A 368 2.93 20.73 15.26
C ALA A 368 3.96 21.50 16.13
N ASN A 369 4.99 22.11 15.54
CA ASN A 369 6.07 22.81 16.23
C ASN A 369 6.73 21.97 17.34
N VAL A 370 6.94 20.67 17.06
CA VAL A 370 7.53 19.76 18.05
C VAL A 370 8.99 20.15 18.32
N VAL A 371 9.33 20.31 19.59
CA VAL A 371 10.70 20.60 20.04
C VAL A 371 11.44 19.29 20.30
N ASN A 372 12.69 19.19 19.84
CA ASN A 372 13.53 17.98 19.93
C ASN A 372 12.87 16.71 19.36
N PRO A 373 12.37 16.74 18.11
CA PRO A 373 11.74 15.59 17.48
C PRO A 373 12.73 14.43 17.28
N ARG A 374 12.22 13.21 17.38
CA ARG A 374 13.00 11.98 17.18
C ARG A 374 12.25 10.96 16.32
N ILE A 375 12.99 10.30 15.44
CA ILE A 375 12.54 9.11 14.71
C ILE A 375 13.45 7.95 15.09
N ILE A 376 12.85 6.85 15.52
CA ILE A 376 13.55 5.60 15.80
C ILE A 376 13.16 4.59 14.71
N TYR A 377 14.12 4.18 13.89
CA TYR A 377 13.90 3.17 12.85
C TYR A 377 14.36 1.79 13.32
N CYS A 378 13.41 0.84 13.39
CA CYS A 378 13.69 -0.56 13.67
C CYS A 378 14.01 -1.28 12.36
N TYR A 379 15.29 -1.65 12.17
CA TYR A 379 15.76 -2.33 10.96
C TYR A 379 16.03 -3.81 11.24
N TYR A 380 15.77 -4.69 10.28
CA TYR A 380 16.10 -6.12 10.41
C TYR A 380 17.43 -6.44 9.71
N ARG A 381 17.66 -5.87 8.53
CA ARG A 381 18.93 -6.00 7.78
C ARG A 381 19.67 -4.67 7.73
N SER A 382 21.01 -4.72 7.71
CA SER A 382 21.84 -3.51 7.56
C SER A 382 21.55 -2.75 6.25
N THR A 383 21.14 -3.46 5.20
CA THR A 383 20.73 -2.86 3.93
C THR A 383 19.51 -1.95 4.08
N GLU A 384 18.54 -2.34 4.91
CA GLU A 384 17.32 -1.55 5.17
C GLU A 384 17.65 -0.25 5.90
N ARG A 385 18.64 -0.28 6.80
CA ARG A 385 19.15 0.92 7.46
C ARG A 385 19.76 1.89 6.45
N ILE A 386 20.64 1.40 5.57
CA ILE A 386 21.29 2.22 4.53
C ILE A 386 20.23 2.83 3.58
N GLN A 387 19.22 2.02 3.20
CA GLN A 387 18.09 2.49 2.39
C GLN A 387 17.32 3.58 3.12
N PHE A 388 17.04 3.41 4.42
CA PHE A 388 16.34 4.42 5.21
C PHE A 388 17.11 5.73 5.31
N GLU A 389 18.42 5.69 5.58
CA GLU A 389 19.28 6.89 5.63
C GLU A 389 19.27 7.65 4.29
N LYS A 390 19.37 6.92 3.18
CA LYS A 390 19.30 7.49 1.83
C LYS A 390 17.94 8.14 1.58
N GLN A 391 16.85 7.43 1.88
CA GLN A 391 15.50 7.94 1.66
C GLN A 391 15.19 9.13 2.57
N HIS A 392 15.62 9.11 3.83
CA HIS A 392 15.47 10.23 4.76
C HIS A 392 15.98 11.52 4.16
N THR A 393 17.19 11.51 3.58
CA THR A 393 17.76 12.71 2.95
C THR A 393 17.03 13.04 1.65
N ALA A 394 16.72 12.04 0.82
CA ALA A 394 16.11 12.26 -0.49
C ALA A 394 14.71 12.87 -0.42
N VAL A 395 13.91 12.54 0.61
CA VAL A 395 12.54 13.07 0.73
C VAL A 395 12.47 14.49 1.28
N ILE A 396 13.58 15.07 1.77
CA ILE A 396 13.63 16.45 2.28
C ILE A 396 13.70 17.43 1.09
N THR A 397 12.54 17.71 0.53
CA THR A 397 12.35 18.67 -0.56
C THR A 397 11.22 19.63 -0.21
N PHE A 398 11.28 20.20 0.99
CA PHE A 398 10.29 21.12 1.55
C PHE A 398 10.70 22.59 1.34
N SER A 399 9.93 23.51 1.93
CA SER A 399 10.38 24.89 2.11
C SER A 399 11.68 24.92 2.93
N LYS A 400 12.47 25.99 2.80
CA LYS A 400 13.75 26.14 3.52
C LYS A 400 13.60 25.87 5.02
N GLU A 401 12.59 26.45 5.65
CA GLU A 401 12.32 26.31 7.09
C GLU A 401 11.99 24.85 7.47
N ALA A 402 11.08 24.22 6.73
CA ALA A 402 10.68 22.84 6.99
C ALA A 402 11.82 21.85 6.70
N SER A 403 12.65 22.10 5.69
CA SER A 403 13.84 21.29 5.37
C SER A 403 14.87 21.40 6.48
N THR A 404 15.21 22.61 6.94
CA THR A 404 16.12 22.80 8.07
C THR A 404 15.58 22.15 9.34
N TYR A 405 14.26 22.19 9.58
CA TYR A 405 13.65 21.47 10.69
C TYR A 405 13.83 19.94 10.54
N ALA A 406 13.48 19.39 9.37
CA ALA A 406 13.53 17.96 9.10
C ALA A 406 14.97 17.39 9.20
N GLU A 407 15.97 18.13 8.72
CA GLU A 407 17.39 17.78 8.84
C GLU A 407 17.87 17.69 10.30
N ASN A 408 17.22 18.42 11.20
CA ASN A 408 17.55 18.46 12.63
C ASN A 408 16.76 17.44 13.47
N ILE A 409 15.89 16.62 12.86
CA ILE A 409 15.23 15.51 13.57
C ILE A 409 16.30 14.50 14.01
N GLU A 410 16.28 14.10 15.28
CA GLU A 410 17.19 13.08 15.78
C GLU A 410 16.81 11.72 15.19
N LEU A 411 17.77 11.04 14.55
CA LEU A 411 17.58 9.71 13.99
C LEU A 411 18.29 8.67 14.84
N CYS A 412 17.52 7.71 15.34
CA CYS A 412 18.05 6.56 16.06
C CYS A 412 17.75 5.25 15.33
N PHE A 413 18.66 4.30 15.42
CA PHE A 413 18.54 2.99 14.80
C PHE A 413 18.64 1.88 15.84
N ILE A 414 17.75 0.90 15.74
CA ILE A 414 17.78 -0.31 16.58
C ILE A 414 17.49 -1.54 15.74
N LYS A 415 18.14 -2.66 16.09
CA LYS A 415 17.85 -3.95 15.48
C LYS A 415 16.49 -4.47 15.91
N THR A 416 15.66 -4.79 14.94
CA THR A 416 14.34 -5.39 15.16
C THR A 416 14.44 -6.69 15.95
N GLN A 417 15.50 -7.47 15.73
CA GLN A 417 15.76 -8.72 16.44
C GLN A 417 15.88 -8.53 17.96
N ASP A 418 16.43 -7.40 18.41
CA ASP A 418 16.59 -7.14 19.85
C ASP A 418 15.21 -6.89 20.50
N ILE A 419 14.31 -6.20 19.79
CA ILE A 419 12.93 -5.96 20.22
C ILE A 419 12.14 -7.28 20.20
N LEU A 420 12.24 -8.06 19.12
CA LEU A 420 11.54 -9.34 18.98
C LEU A 420 11.94 -10.32 20.08
N LYS A 421 13.23 -10.46 20.36
CA LYS A 421 13.75 -11.37 21.37
C LYS A 421 13.28 -11.02 22.79
N ASP A 422 13.17 -9.74 23.12
CA ASP A 422 12.80 -9.31 24.47
C ASP A 422 11.28 -9.29 24.69
N TYR A 423 10.53 -8.83 23.69
CA TYR A 423 9.10 -8.56 23.81
C TYR A 423 8.18 -9.59 23.13
N PHE A 424 8.61 -10.22 22.04
CA PHE A 424 7.73 -11.08 21.23
C PHE A 424 7.96 -12.56 21.52
N GLU A 425 9.21 -13.01 21.58
CA GLU A 425 9.52 -14.43 21.69
C GLU A 425 9.31 -14.96 23.11
N LYS A 426 8.71 -16.14 23.22
CA LYS A 426 8.72 -16.88 24.49
C LYS A 426 10.16 -17.23 24.86
N LYS A 427 10.55 -16.88 26.09
CA LYS A 427 11.86 -17.32 26.62
C LYS A 427 11.83 -18.84 26.72
N LYS A 428 12.74 -19.52 26.03
CA LYS A 428 12.98 -20.95 26.24
C LYS A 428 13.53 -21.09 27.66
N ASN A 429 12.78 -21.79 28.52
CA ASN A 429 13.23 -22.17 29.85
C ASN A 429 14.38 -23.17 29.76
#